data_AF-V4C3W1-F1
#
_entry.id   AF-V4C3W1-F1
#
_cell.length_a   1.000
_cell.length_b   1.000
_cell.length_c   1.000
_cell.angle_alpha   90.00
_cell.angle_beta   90.00
_cell.angle_gamma   90.00
#
_symmetry.space_group_name_H-M   'P 1'
#
loop_
_entity.id
_entity.type
_entity.pdbx_description
1 polymer ?
#
loop_
_entity_poly.entity_id
_entity_poly.type
_entity_poly.pdbx_seq_one_letter_code
_entity_poly.pdbx_strand_id
1 'polypeptide(L)' 'LGKDQSLVRRFMKGLYDRKPPRPKYLVTWDVSVLVRYLSTVHPLENLSLKLLIYKCVYLLSLCTSQRCQTLTAFDINNIL' A
#
# COMPACT_ATOMS: atom_id res chain seq x y z
N LEU A 1 -36.10 11.24 -20.58
CA LEU A 1 -35.39 10.43 -19.58
C LEU A 1 -33.97 10.94 -19.22
N GLY A 2 -33.61 12.22 -19.46
CA GLY A 2 -32.21 12.69 -19.35
C GLY A 2 -31.97 13.96 -18.52
N LYS A 3 -33.01 14.62 -17.98
CA LYS A 3 -32.85 15.87 -17.20
C LYS A 3 -32.44 15.60 -15.75
N ASP A 4 -33.02 14.58 -15.11
CA ASP A 4 -32.78 14.29 -13.68
C ASP A 4 -31.34 13.83 -13.41
N GLN A 5 -30.78 13.03 -14.32
CA GLN A 5 -29.38 12.59 -14.28
C GLN A 5 -28.40 13.78 -14.32
N SER A 6 -28.73 14.82 -15.08
CA SER A 6 -27.89 16.02 -15.19
C SER A 6 -27.93 16.88 -13.92
N LEU A 7 -29.09 16.95 -13.26
CA LEU A 7 -29.27 17.69 -12.00
C LEU A 7 -28.53 17.01 -10.85
N VAL A 8 -28.67 15.68 -10.73
CA VAL A 8 -27.94 14.90 -9.71
C VAL A 8 -26.43 15.03 -9.91
N ARG A 9 -25.93 14.97 -11.15
CA ARG A 9 -24.50 15.15 -11.43
C ARG A 9 -24.00 16.55 -11.05
N ARG A 10 -24.76 17.61 -11.36
CA ARG A 10 -24.40 18.99 -10.98
C ARG A 10 -24.44 19.20 -9.46
N PHE A 11 -25.42 18.61 -8.79
CA PHE A 11 -25.54 18.65 -7.34
C PHE A 11 -24.38 17.93 -6.64
N MET A 12 -24.06 16.71 -7.07
CA MET A 12 -22.91 15.94 -6.56
C MET A 12 -21.58 16.65 -6.81
N LYS A 13 -21.43 17.30 -7.97
CA LYS A 13 -20.25 18.14 -8.27
C LYS A 13 -20.15 19.33 -7.31
N GLY A 14 -21.26 20.04 -7.07
CA GLY A 14 -21.28 21.14 -6.11
C GLY A 14 -20.94 20.70 -4.67
N LEU A 15 -21.38 19.51 -4.26
CA LEU A 15 -20.99 18.91 -2.97
C LEU A 15 -19.49 18.60 -2.92
N TYR A 16 -18.93 18.04 -3.99
CA TYR A 16 -17.50 17.75 -4.11
C TYR A 16 -16.67 19.03 -4.05
N ASP A 17 -17.05 20.08 -4.79
CA ASP A 17 -16.34 21.36 -4.81
C ASP A 17 -16.42 22.07 -3.45
N ARG A 18 -17.55 21.95 -2.74
CA ARG A 18 -17.74 22.54 -1.40
C ARG A 18 -16.98 21.77 -0.32
N LYS A 19 -16.83 20.45 -0.45
CA LYS A 19 -16.14 19.59 0.52
C LYS A 19 -15.32 18.56 -0.23
N PRO A 20 -14.13 18.94 -0.73
CA PRO A 20 -13.28 18.01 -1.44
C PRO A 20 -12.92 16.84 -0.52
N PRO A 21 -12.87 15.61 -1.04
CA PRO A 21 -12.43 14.46 -0.27
C PRO A 21 -11.00 14.71 0.17
N ARG A 22 -10.79 14.69 1.49
CA ARG A 22 -9.45 14.82 2.05
C ARG A 22 -8.68 13.53 1.79
N PRO A 23 -7.38 13.60 1.48
CA PRO A 23 -6.57 12.40 1.40
C PRO A 23 -6.68 11.63 2.71
N LYS A 24 -6.88 10.31 2.61
CA LYS A 24 -7.04 9.43 3.78
C LYS A 24 -5.83 9.49 4.71
N TYR A 25 -4.64 9.73 4.14
CA TYR A 25 -3.38 9.88 4.86
C TYR A 25 -2.79 11.25 4.53
N LEU A 26 -2.51 12.03 5.57
CA LEU A 26 -1.82 13.33 5.46
C LEU A 26 -0.33 13.14 5.16
N VAL A 27 0.23 12.02 5.60
CA VAL A 27 1.63 11.64 5.42
C VAL A 27 1.66 10.15 5.10
N THR A 28 2.45 9.78 4.10
CA THR A 28 2.82 8.39 3.83
C THR A 28 4.20 8.12 4.40
N TRP A 29 4.47 6.87 4.76
CA TRP A 29 5.79 6.47 5.23
C TRP A 29 6.84 6.59 4.09
N ASP A 30 8.09 6.85 4.47
CA ASP A 30 9.19 6.99 3.51
C ASP A 30 9.81 5.61 3.18
N VAL A 31 9.62 5.18 1.93
CA VAL A 31 10.15 3.92 1.40
C VAL A 31 11.68 3.91 1.41
N SER A 32 12.33 5.05 1.18
CA SER A 32 13.79 5.15 1.13
C SER A 32 14.43 4.79 2.46
N VAL A 33 13.78 5.13 3.59
CA VAL A 33 14.25 4.75 4.94
C VAL A 33 14.25 3.23 5.08
N LEU A 34 13.17 2.56 4.67
CA LEU A 34 13.06 1.10 4.77
C LEU A 34 14.08 0.40 3.86
N VAL A 35 14.22 0.84 2.61
CA VAL A 35 15.20 0.28 1.68
C VAL A 35 16.61 0.42 2.23
N ARG A 36 16.97 1.60 2.77
CA ARG A 36 18.27 1.85 3.37
C ARG A 36 18.53 0.93 4.57
N TYR A 37 17.52 0.73 5.43
CA TYR A 37 17.61 -0.24 6.51
C TYR A 37 17.84 -1.66 5.99
N LEU A 38 17.05 -2.12 5.01
CA LEU A 38 17.19 -3.46 4.43
C LEU A 38 18.56 -3.71 3.79
N SER A 39 19.20 -2.67 3.24
CA SER A 39 20.58 -2.72 2.73
C SER A 39 21.61 -2.97 3.83
N THR A 40 21.38 -2.47 5.05
CA THR A 40 22.29 -2.71 6.20
C THR A 40 22.17 -4.11 6.79
N VAL A 41 21.08 -4.84 6.48
CA VAL A 41 20.83 -6.19 6.96
C VAL A 41 21.64 -7.21 6.14
N HIS A 42 22.94 -7.27 6.42
CA HIS A 42 23.93 -8.18 5.83
C HIS A 42 25.06 -8.42 6.86
N PRO A 43 25.71 -9.60 6.94
CA PRO A 43 25.50 -10.83 6.15
C PRO A 43 24.28 -11.65 6.59
N LEU A 44 23.67 -12.37 5.64
CA LEU A 44 22.45 -13.16 5.88
C LEU A 44 22.71 -14.41 6.74
N GLU A 45 23.93 -14.90 6.74
CA GLU A 45 24.36 -16.14 7.39
C GLU A 45 24.31 -16.05 8.92
N ASN A 46 24.54 -14.84 9.46
CA ASN A 46 24.55 -14.57 10.90
C ASN A 46 23.20 -14.05 11.40
N LEU A 47 22.19 -14.06 10.54
CA LEU A 47 20.92 -13.41 10.79
C LEU A 47 19.90 -14.38 11.39
N SER A 48 19.13 -13.91 12.37
CA SER A 48 18.01 -14.71 12.88
C SER A 48 16.98 -14.95 11.77
N LEU A 49 16.38 -16.15 11.75
CA LEU A 49 15.30 -16.52 10.83
C LEU A 49 14.19 -15.46 10.80
N LYS A 50 13.87 -14.88 11.97
CA LYS A 50 12.86 -13.82 12.11
C LYS A 50 13.23 -12.58 11.28
N LEU A 51 14.48 -12.13 11.35
CA LEU A 51 14.93 -10.95 10.62
C LEU A 51 14.98 -11.21 9.10
N LEU A 52 15.30 -12.45 8.70
CA LEU A 52 15.26 -12.88 7.31
C LEU A 52 13.84 -12.85 6.75
N ILE A 53 12.86 -13.41 7.49
CA ILE A 53 11.44 -13.36 7.10
C ILE A 53 10.97 -11.91 6.95
N TYR A 54 11.31 -11.05 7.90
CA TYR A 54 10.95 -9.63 7.79
C TYR A 54 11.54 -8.98 6.55
N LYS A 55 12.84 -9.20 6.28
CA LYS A 55 13.48 -8.68 5.07
C LYS A 55 12.77 -9.14 3.79
N CYS A 56 12.40 -10.42 3.71
CA CYS A 56 11.63 -10.95 2.57
C CYS A 56 10.23 -10.31 2.45
N VAL A 57 9.46 -10.26 3.55
CA VAL A 57 8.09 -9.72 3.54
C VAL A 57 8.08 -8.23 3.19
N TYR A 58 9.05 -7.46 3.70
CA TYR A 58 9.18 -6.04 3.35
C TYR A 58 9.51 -5.83 1.88
N LEU A 59 10.42 -6.62 1.31
CA LEU A 59 10.74 -6.56 -0.12
C LEU A 59 9.54 -6.98 -0.98
N LEU A 60 8.81 -8.02 -0.59
CA LEU A 60 7.61 -8.48 -1.29
C LEU A 60 6.50 -7.42 -1.27
N SER A 61 6.31 -6.77 -0.11
CA SER A 61 5.36 -5.68 0.05
C SER A 61 5.71 -4.49 -0.85
N LEU A 62 6.99 -4.14 -0.96
CA LEU A 62 7.46 -3.07 -1.84
C LEU A 62 7.29 -3.39 -3.32
N CYS A 63 7.60 -4.62 -3.73
CA CYS A 63 7.49 -5.05 -5.13
C CYS A 63 6.03 -5.12 -5.60
N THR A 64 5.14 -5.68 -4.77
CA THR A 64 3.73 -5.88 -5.12
C THR A 64 2.84 -4.69 -4.77
N SER A 65 3.32 -3.75 -3.96
CA SER A 65 2.56 -2.63 -3.38
C SER A 65 1.26 -3.09 -2.67
N GLN A 66 1.24 -4.32 -2.14
CA GLN A 66 0.08 -4.92 -1.49
C GLN A 66 -0.01 -4.56 0.00
N ARG A 67 -1.23 -4.64 0.56
CA ARG A 67 -1.46 -4.48 2.00
C ARG A 67 -1.09 -5.76 2.76
N CYS A 68 -0.90 -5.64 4.07
CA CYS A 68 -0.60 -6.77 4.96
C CYS A 68 -1.62 -7.91 4.85
N GLN A 69 -2.91 -7.58 4.69
CA GLN A 69 -3.98 -8.57 4.52
C GLN A 69 -3.79 -9.43 3.27
N THR A 70 -3.38 -8.83 2.16
CA THR A 70 -3.08 -9.60 0.95
C THR A 70 -1.81 -10.42 1.14
N LEU A 71 -0.78 -9.85 1.77
CA LEU A 71 0.48 -10.54 2.06
C LEU A 71 0.28 -11.79 2.93
N THR A 72 -0.66 -11.75 3.88
CA THR A 72 -1.01 -12.94 4.69
C THR A 72 -1.74 -14.03 3.91
N ALA A 73 -2.34 -13.69 2.77
CA ALA A 73 -3.00 -14.65 1.89
C ALA A 73 -2.03 -15.29 0.87
N PHE A 74 -0.75 -14.89 0.85
CA PHE A 74 0.24 -15.55 0.00
C PHE A 74 0.48 -16.98 0.49
N ASP A 75 0.21 -17.93 -0.39
CA ASP A 75 0.58 -19.33 -0.22
C ASP A 75 1.77 -19.63 -1.14
N ILE A 76 2.75 -20.35 -0.61
CA ILE A 76 3.93 -20.78 -1.36
C ILE A 76 3.53 -21.74 -2.49
N ASN A 77 2.43 -22.49 -2.30
CA ASN A 77 1.91 -23.42 -3.30
C ASN A 77 1.12 -22.72 -4.43
N ASN A 78 0.79 -21.45 -4.27
CA ASN A 78 -0.06 -20.68 -5.19
C ASN A 78 0.61 -19.33 -5.53
N ILE A 79 1.89 -19.41 -5.89
CA ILE A 79 2.71 -18.25 -6.25
C ILE A 79 2.79 -18.00 -7.78
N LEU A 80 2.15 -18.88 -8.58
CA LEU A 80 2.09 -18.85 -10.05
C LEU A 80 0.67 -18.59 -10.56
#